data_AF-A0A0N4UEL8-F1
#
_entry.id   AF-A0A0N4UEL8-F1
#
_cell.length_a   1.000
_cell.length_b   1.000
_cell.length_c   1.000
_cell.angle_alpha   90.00
_cell.angle_beta   90.00
_cell.angle_gamma   90.00
#
_symmetry.space_group_name_H-M   'P 1'
#
loop_
_entity.id
_entity.type
_entity.pdbx_description
1 polymer ?
#
loop_
_entity_poly.entity_id
_entity_poly.type
_entity_poly.pdbx_seq_one_letter_code
_entity_poly.pdbx_strand_id
1 'polypeptide(L)'
;MVLSDEKITVRLSAVDRTVESIETTSMWVIHHRDSAAQIASCWMEAFKIANEEGQIALFYLANDVCQKTKKKSDSHIILQTFAPYWISAIAFSRNSEVVQKAVNRILDIFEERQIYSKSQLADMRNAQSEVSDMDNAMMELDISALTKDVEGYMKGDLVMERARDLLARSDFHFKDKIKNRMKDRRDGQKFQAEIEQSFKKLSDFSAALVKHKKRGQSLLESVDSAKRFFNLQLRDATVVEDAYEKFGSSIDRVRKELEEMLETSIYPGASPPRDAPSPTANDDPFVAGVEKAYEQMRRPRENIEVTDMDVEKEDEHVTAAYEIN
;
A
#
# COMPACT_ATOMS: atom_id res chain seq x y z
N MET A 1 -15.42 -28.68 11.06
CA MET A 1 -13.97 -28.91 10.94
C MET A 1 -13.29 -27.58 11.19
N VAL A 2 -12.48 -27.43 12.24
CA VAL A 2 -11.79 -26.16 12.53
C VAL A 2 -10.80 -25.88 11.39
N LEU A 3 -10.90 -24.71 10.76
CA LEU A 3 -9.92 -24.29 9.78
C LEU A 3 -8.62 -23.91 10.50
N SER A 4 -7.48 -24.36 9.99
CA SER A 4 -6.18 -23.88 10.48
C SER A 4 -5.81 -22.58 9.76
N ASP A 5 -5.16 -21.66 10.48
CA ASP A 5 -4.64 -20.40 9.92
C ASP A 5 -3.75 -20.64 8.70
N GLU A 6 -2.97 -21.73 8.71
CA GLU A 6 -2.11 -22.13 7.59
C GLU A 6 -2.91 -22.42 6.32
N LYS A 7 -4.01 -23.19 6.42
CA LYS A 7 -4.86 -23.51 5.26
C LYS A 7 -5.54 -22.26 4.72
N ILE A 8 -5.96 -21.36 5.61
CA ILE A 8 -6.57 -20.09 5.22
C ILE A 8 -5.52 -19.23 4.49
N THR A 9 -4.35 -19.04 5.10
CA THR A 9 -3.28 -18.18 4.56
C THR A 9 -2.80 -18.68 3.20
N VAL A 10 -2.50 -19.98 3.06
CA VAL A 10 -2.08 -20.58 1.79
C VAL A 10 -3.12 -20.34 0.70
N ARG A 11 -4.41 -20.51 1.02
CA ARG A 11 -5.48 -20.30 0.06
C ARG A 11 -5.61 -18.83 -0.34
N LEU A 12 -5.54 -17.91 0.62
CA LEU A 12 -5.65 -16.47 0.36
C LEU A 12 -4.44 -15.93 -0.41
N SER A 13 -3.24 -16.42 -0.13
CA SER A 13 -2.01 -16.06 -0.85
C SER A 13 -1.97 -16.58 -2.29
N ALA A 14 -2.78 -17.59 -2.62
CA ALA A 14 -2.86 -18.15 -3.97
C ALA A 14 -3.91 -17.46 -4.87
N VAL A 15 -4.64 -16.46 -4.34
CA VAL A 15 -5.68 -15.75 -5.09
C VAL A 15 -5.05 -14.84 -6.13
N ASP A 16 -5.57 -14.90 -7.35
CA ASP A 16 -5.16 -14.05 -8.46
C ASP A 16 -6.33 -13.17 -8.94
N ARG A 17 -6.10 -12.37 -9.99
CA ARG A 17 -7.10 -11.44 -10.53
C ARG A 17 -8.14 -12.09 -11.45
N THR A 18 -8.10 -13.41 -11.65
CA THR A 18 -9.08 -14.11 -12.48
C THR A 18 -10.42 -14.20 -11.76
N VAL A 19 -11.51 -14.08 -12.53
CA VAL A 19 -12.87 -14.19 -11.99
C VAL A 19 -13.08 -15.55 -11.32
N GLU A 20 -12.58 -16.63 -11.91
CA GLU A 20 -12.71 -17.99 -11.36
C GLU A 20 -12.02 -18.15 -10.00
N SER A 21 -10.78 -17.64 -9.85
CA SER A 21 -10.02 -17.70 -8.58
C SER A 21 -10.74 -16.92 -7.47
N ILE A 22 -11.20 -15.71 -7.80
CA ILE A 22 -11.94 -14.83 -6.88
C ILE A 22 -13.26 -15.49 -6.46
N GLU A 23 -14.08 -15.94 -7.41
CA GLU A 23 -15.41 -16.50 -7.12
C GLU A 23 -15.32 -17.80 -6.32
N THR A 24 -14.39 -18.69 -6.69
CA THR A 24 -14.18 -19.97 -6.00
C THR A 24 -13.73 -19.77 -4.57
N THR A 25 -12.82 -18.81 -4.34
CA THR A 25 -12.35 -18.49 -2.99
C THR A 25 -13.43 -17.77 -2.18
N SER A 26 -14.17 -16.85 -2.80
CA SER A 26 -15.29 -16.14 -2.18
C SER A 26 -16.39 -17.11 -1.71
N MET A 27 -16.80 -18.06 -2.54
CA MET A 27 -17.76 -19.10 -2.13
C MET A 27 -17.26 -19.91 -0.94
N TRP A 28 -15.97 -20.22 -0.90
CA TRP A 28 -15.36 -20.94 0.20
C TRP A 28 -15.36 -20.11 1.50
N VAL A 29 -15.09 -18.81 1.43
CA VAL A 29 -15.19 -17.89 2.58
C VAL A 29 -16.64 -17.85 3.10
N ILE A 30 -17.62 -17.74 2.21
CA ILE A 30 -19.05 -17.70 2.56
C ILE A 30 -19.52 -19.02 3.19
N HIS A 31 -19.01 -20.16 2.71
CA HIS A 31 -19.30 -21.46 3.29
C HIS A 31 -18.80 -21.56 4.74
N HIS A 32 -17.63 -20.99 5.04
CA HIS A 32 -17.00 -20.98 6.36
C HIS A 32 -17.28 -19.69 7.14
N ARG A 33 -18.49 -19.17 7.06
CA ARG A 33 -18.89 -17.91 7.73
C ARG A 33 -18.66 -17.92 9.25
N ASP A 34 -18.74 -19.08 9.89
CA ASP A 34 -18.49 -19.25 11.32
C ASP A 34 -17.02 -18.95 11.70
N SER A 35 -16.11 -19.00 10.71
CA SER A 35 -14.69 -18.67 10.86
C SER A 35 -14.35 -17.32 10.22
N ALA A 36 -15.34 -16.45 9.95
CA ALA A 36 -15.12 -15.17 9.26
C ALA A 36 -14.07 -14.30 9.96
N ALA A 37 -14.06 -14.24 11.29
CA ALA A 37 -13.07 -13.45 12.06
C ALA A 37 -11.63 -13.94 11.82
N GLN A 38 -11.44 -15.26 11.84
CA GLN A 38 -10.15 -15.89 11.57
C GLN A 38 -9.73 -15.67 10.11
N ILE A 39 -10.67 -15.81 9.17
CA ILE A 39 -10.42 -15.58 7.74
C ILE A 39 -10.02 -14.13 7.49
N ALA A 40 -10.71 -13.16 8.08
CA ALA A 40 -10.42 -11.74 7.91
C ALA A 40 -9.04 -11.36 8.50
N SER A 41 -8.67 -11.95 9.65
CA SER A 41 -7.33 -11.78 10.22
C SER A 41 -6.24 -12.33 9.28
N CYS A 42 -6.40 -13.56 8.77
CA CYS A 42 -5.44 -14.14 7.82
C CYS A 42 -5.41 -13.37 6.49
N TRP A 43 -6.54 -12.82 6.05
CA TRP A 43 -6.63 -11.97 4.86
C TRP A 43 -5.79 -10.72 5.02
N MET A 44 -5.83 -10.07 6.18
CA MET A 44 -5.00 -8.89 6.45
C MET A 44 -3.51 -9.23 6.48
N GLU A 45 -3.14 -10.36 7.08
CA GLU A 45 -1.74 -10.80 7.11
C GLU A 45 -1.24 -11.15 5.70
N ALA A 46 -2.05 -11.83 4.87
CA ALA A 46 -1.74 -12.07 3.48
C ALA A 46 -1.61 -10.76 2.67
N PHE A 47 -2.49 -9.78 2.93
CA PHE A 47 -2.49 -8.48 2.28
C PHE A 47 -1.21 -7.68 2.53
N LYS A 48 -0.72 -7.67 3.77
CA LYS A 48 0.51 -6.95 4.16
C LYS A 48 1.77 -7.47 3.45
N ILE A 49 1.79 -8.76 3.10
CA ILE A 49 2.95 -9.43 2.48
C ILE A 49 2.84 -9.45 0.95
N ALA A 50 1.63 -9.29 0.40
CA ALA A 50 1.38 -9.30 -1.03
C ALA A 50 1.98 -8.07 -1.76
N ASN A 51 2.38 -8.28 -3.01
CA ASN A 51 2.69 -7.19 -3.95
C ASN A 51 1.40 -6.46 -4.38
N GLU A 52 1.51 -5.41 -5.19
CA GLU A 52 0.35 -4.61 -5.62
C GLU A 52 -0.71 -5.45 -6.35
N GLU A 53 -0.29 -6.40 -7.19
CA GLU A 53 -1.22 -7.30 -7.91
C GLU A 53 -2.01 -8.21 -6.95
N GLY A 54 -1.33 -8.80 -5.97
CA GLY A 54 -1.95 -9.63 -4.94
C GLY A 54 -2.86 -8.81 -4.01
N GLN A 55 -2.49 -7.58 -3.67
CA GLN A 55 -3.34 -6.66 -2.91
C GLN A 55 -4.65 -6.36 -3.65
N ILE A 56 -4.57 -6.08 -4.96
CA ILE A 56 -5.76 -5.87 -5.81
C ILE A 56 -6.62 -7.13 -5.85
N ALA A 57 -6.00 -8.31 -6.02
CA ALA A 57 -6.74 -9.59 -6.03
C ALA A 57 -7.47 -9.85 -4.70
N LEU A 58 -6.81 -9.58 -3.57
CA LEU A 58 -7.38 -9.71 -2.22
C LEU A 58 -8.51 -8.70 -1.98
N PHE A 59 -8.41 -7.48 -2.50
CA PHE A 59 -9.51 -6.52 -2.47
C PHE A 59 -10.71 -6.97 -3.30
N TYR A 60 -10.49 -7.52 -4.50
CA TYR A 60 -11.58 -8.05 -5.33
C TYR A 60 -12.24 -9.28 -4.69
N LEU A 61 -11.47 -10.14 -4.01
CA LEU A 61 -12.01 -11.21 -3.19
C LEU A 61 -12.92 -10.68 -2.08
N ALA A 62 -12.42 -9.74 -1.27
CA ALA A 62 -13.19 -9.17 -0.16
C ALA A 62 -14.46 -8.47 -0.66
N ASN A 63 -14.36 -7.75 -1.79
CA ASN A 63 -15.48 -7.13 -2.47
C ASN A 63 -16.56 -8.16 -2.87
N ASP A 64 -16.18 -9.25 -3.55
CA ASP A 64 -17.12 -10.29 -3.98
C ASP A 64 -17.80 -10.98 -2.78
N VAL A 65 -17.04 -11.26 -1.72
CA VAL A 65 -17.58 -11.80 -0.46
C VAL A 65 -18.62 -10.86 0.16
N CYS A 66 -18.32 -9.57 0.28
CA CYS A 66 -19.23 -8.58 0.86
C CYS A 66 -20.52 -8.44 0.02
N GLN A 67 -20.39 -8.42 -1.30
CA GLN A 67 -21.54 -8.28 -2.19
C GLN A 67 -22.44 -9.53 -2.21
N LYS A 68 -21.85 -10.74 -2.21
CA LYS A 68 -22.61 -12.00 -2.19
C LYS A 68 -23.29 -12.25 -0.84
N THR A 69 -22.70 -11.82 0.27
CA THR A 69 -23.27 -11.99 1.61
C THR A 69 -24.46 -11.08 1.88
N LYS A 70 -24.47 -9.85 1.34
CA LYS A 70 -25.63 -8.94 1.45
C LYS A 70 -26.94 -9.57 0.98
N LYS A 71 -26.91 -10.46 -0.02
CA LYS A 71 -28.11 -11.13 -0.56
C LYS A 71 -28.70 -12.21 0.37
N LYS A 72 -28.00 -12.60 1.44
CA LYS A 72 -28.42 -13.67 2.36
C LYS A 72 -28.86 -13.08 3.71
N SER A 73 -29.83 -13.72 4.38
CA SER A 73 -30.39 -13.30 5.67
C SER A 73 -29.33 -13.10 6.77
N ASP A 74 -28.23 -13.84 6.69
CA ASP A 74 -27.16 -13.85 7.70
C ASP A 74 -26.01 -12.88 7.36
N SER A 75 -26.32 -11.83 6.60
CA SER A 75 -25.37 -10.85 6.05
C SER A 75 -24.48 -10.15 7.09
N HIS A 76 -24.96 -10.02 8.34
CA HIS A 76 -24.35 -9.12 9.31
C HIS A 76 -22.95 -9.54 9.79
N ILE A 77 -22.73 -10.84 10.01
CA ILE A 77 -21.49 -11.33 10.63
C ILE A 77 -20.28 -11.03 9.75
N ILE A 78 -20.35 -11.37 8.45
CA ILE A 78 -19.22 -11.18 7.53
C ILE A 78 -18.96 -9.69 7.29
N LEU A 79 -20.01 -8.90 7.01
CA LEU A 79 -19.85 -7.47 6.75
C LEU A 79 -19.27 -6.74 7.96
N GLN A 80 -19.78 -7.00 9.17
CA GLN A 80 -19.26 -6.39 10.39
C GLN A 80 -17.81 -6.81 10.66
N THR A 81 -17.47 -8.07 10.37
CA THR A 81 -16.11 -8.59 10.55
C THR A 81 -15.12 -7.91 9.62
N PHE A 82 -15.45 -7.74 8.33
CA PHE A 82 -14.53 -7.17 7.33
C PHE A 82 -14.42 -5.64 7.40
N ALA A 83 -15.42 -4.93 7.91
CA ALA A 83 -15.41 -3.46 7.99
C ALA A 83 -14.11 -2.83 8.54
N PRO A 84 -13.58 -3.22 9.73
CA PRO A 84 -12.32 -2.65 10.24
C PRO A 84 -11.09 -3.02 9.40
N TYR A 85 -11.13 -4.15 8.69
CA TYR A 85 -10.03 -4.59 7.82
C TYR A 85 -10.00 -3.82 6.51
N TRP A 86 -11.14 -3.33 6.01
CA TRP A 86 -11.17 -2.40 4.87
C TRP A 86 -10.39 -1.13 5.19
N ILE A 87 -10.68 -0.47 6.32
CA ILE A 87 -9.98 0.73 6.78
C ILE A 87 -8.47 0.46 6.88
N SER A 88 -8.11 -0.65 7.53
CA SER A 88 -6.70 -1.03 7.73
C SER A 88 -5.97 -1.29 6.42
N ALA A 89 -6.59 -2.01 5.48
CA ALA A 89 -5.99 -2.34 4.19
C ALA A 89 -5.90 -1.13 3.26
N ILE A 90 -6.92 -0.26 3.25
CA ILE A 90 -6.93 0.99 2.48
C ILE A 90 -5.82 1.92 2.98
N ALA A 91 -5.69 2.09 4.30
CA ALA A 91 -4.62 2.88 4.89
C ALA A 91 -3.24 2.28 4.58
N PHE A 92 -3.12 0.94 4.54
CA PHE A 92 -1.87 0.27 4.19
C PHE A 92 -1.47 0.48 2.71
N SER A 93 -2.44 0.44 1.79
CA SER A 93 -2.19 0.60 0.35
C SER A 93 -2.27 2.05 -0.15
N ARG A 94 -2.35 3.04 0.74
CA ARG A 94 -2.52 4.47 0.39
C ARG A 94 -1.45 5.02 -0.55
N ASN A 95 -0.23 4.47 -0.51
CA ASN A 95 0.90 4.93 -1.32
C ASN A 95 0.92 4.32 -2.74
N SER A 96 0.06 3.35 -3.06
CA SER A 96 0.00 2.72 -4.38
C SER A 96 -1.17 3.27 -5.18
N GLU A 97 -0.89 4.10 -6.18
CA GLU A 97 -1.92 4.69 -7.03
C GLU A 97 -2.73 3.62 -7.77
N VAL A 98 -2.09 2.53 -8.20
CA VAL A 98 -2.73 1.41 -8.90
C VAL A 98 -3.72 0.70 -7.99
N VAL A 99 -3.35 0.45 -6.73
CA VAL A 99 -4.24 -0.16 -5.75
C VAL A 99 -5.36 0.81 -5.36
N GLN A 100 -5.07 2.10 -5.18
CA GLN A 100 -6.09 3.11 -4.86
C GLN A 100 -7.15 3.28 -5.96
N LYS A 101 -6.77 3.17 -7.25
CA LYS A 101 -7.74 3.13 -8.35
C LYS A 101 -8.73 1.97 -8.21
N ALA A 102 -8.25 0.79 -7.81
CA ALA A 102 -9.12 -0.35 -7.55
C ALA A 102 -10.01 -0.14 -6.32
N VAL A 103 -9.46 0.45 -5.24
CA VAL A 103 -10.22 0.79 -4.02
C VAL A 103 -11.35 1.77 -4.33
N ASN A 104 -11.08 2.87 -5.05
CA ASN A 104 -12.09 3.85 -5.42
C ASN A 104 -13.28 3.20 -6.13
N ARG A 105 -13.00 2.38 -7.15
CA ARG A 105 -14.02 1.62 -7.87
C ARG A 105 -14.85 0.72 -6.93
N ILE A 106 -14.22 0.07 -5.96
CA ILE A 106 -14.93 -0.78 -4.98
C ILE A 106 -15.82 0.06 -4.07
N LEU A 107 -15.33 1.20 -3.57
CA LEU A 107 -16.09 2.09 -2.70
C LEU A 107 -17.31 2.68 -3.41
N ASP A 108 -17.17 3.04 -4.68
CA ASP A 108 -18.30 3.50 -5.51
C ASP A 108 -19.36 2.40 -5.67
N ILE A 109 -18.93 1.15 -5.90
CA ILE A 109 -19.85 -0.01 -5.95
C ILE A 109 -20.52 -0.24 -4.59
N PHE A 110 -19.78 -0.10 -3.48
CA PHE A 110 -20.34 -0.23 -2.14
C PHE A 110 -21.37 0.84 -1.83
N GLU A 111 -21.16 2.07 -2.31
CA GLU A 111 -22.13 3.15 -2.20
C GLU A 111 -23.37 2.88 -3.06
N GLU A 112 -23.20 2.58 -4.34
CA GLU A 112 -24.30 2.29 -5.27
C GLU A 112 -25.18 1.13 -4.77
N ARG A 113 -24.54 0.04 -4.32
CA ARG A 113 -25.24 -1.16 -3.83
C ARG A 113 -25.58 -1.09 -2.35
N GLN A 114 -25.28 0.00 -1.64
CA GLN A 114 -25.51 0.19 -0.20
C GLN A 114 -24.95 -0.98 0.65
N ILE A 115 -23.75 -1.48 0.34
CA ILE A 115 -23.15 -2.63 1.05
C ILE A 115 -22.83 -2.28 2.50
N TYR A 116 -22.26 -1.09 2.71
CA TYR A 116 -21.98 -0.51 4.02
C TYR A 116 -22.79 0.77 4.21
N SER A 117 -22.92 1.22 5.46
CA SER A 117 -23.55 2.49 5.78
C SER A 117 -22.73 3.68 5.28
N LYS A 118 -23.36 4.84 5.07
CA LYS A 118 -22.67 6.07 4.69
C LYS A 118 -21.55 6.45 5.66
N SER A 119 -21.73 6.22 6.96
CA SER A 119 -20.70 6.44 7.98
C SER A 119 -19.47 5.56 7.75
N GLN A 120 -19.67 4.26 7.55
CA GLN A 120 -18.58 3.33 7.31
C GLN A 120 -17.84 3.64 5.99
N LEU A 121 -18.56 4.06 4.96
CA LEU A 121 -17.94 4.48 3.69
C LEU A 121 -17.13 5.78 3.86
N ALA A 122 -17.60 6.70 4.70
CA ALA A 122 -16.83 7.89 5.06
C ALA A 122 -15.54 7.50 5.79
N ASP A 123 -15.59 6.59 6.77
CA ASP A 123 -14.39 6.10 7.47
C ASP A 123 -13.41 5.42 6.50
N MET A 124 -13.90 4.62 5.55
CA MET A 124 -13.08 3.98 4.52
C MET A 124 -12.44 4.99 3.55
N ARG A 125 -13.18 6.05 3.16
CA ARG A 125 -12.65 7.13 2.32
C ARG A 125 -11.67 8.01 3.08
N ASN A 126 -11.92 8.28 4.35
CA ASN A 126 -10.98 8.97 5.23
C ASN A 126 -9.68 8.17 5.37
N ALA A 127 -9.73 6.84 5.39
CA ALA A 127 -8.53 6.01 5.36
C ALA A 127 -7.67 6.19 4.08
N GLN A 128 -8.23 6.74 2.99
CA GLN A 128 -7.49 7.09 1.78
C GLN A 128 -6.72 8.42 1.91
N SER A 129 -7.22 9.34 2.76
CA SER A 129 -6.75 10.74 2.83
C SER A 129 -6.16 11.15 4.18
N GLU A 130 -6.47 10.46 5.28
CA GLU A 130 -6.01 10.77 6.63
C GLU A 130 -4.53 10.48 6.80
N VAL A 131 -3.74 11.46 6.37
CA VAL A 131 -2.69 11.99 7.23
C VAL A 131 -3.41 12.96 8.16
N SER A 132 -3.95 12.48 9.28
CA SER A 132 -4.32 13.40 10.35
C SER A 132 -3.04 14.11 10.80
N ASP A 133 -3.06 15.43 10.81
CA ASP A 133 -1.90 16.26 11.18
C ASP A 133 -1.37 15.98 12.61
N MET A 134 -2.07 15.15 13.40
CA MET A 134 -1.60 14.68 14.71
C MET A 134 -0.56 13.57 14.64
N ASP A 135 -0.54 12.71 13.61
CA ASP A 135 0.52 11.69 13.47
C ASP A 135 1.82 12.28 12.89
N ASN A 136 1.72 13.38 12.14
CA ASN A 136 2.86 14.09 11.58
C ASN A 136 3.72 14.80 12.63
N ALA A 137 3.11 15.21 13.74
CA ALA A 137 3.79 15.98 14.79
C ALA A 137 4.59 15.12 15.79
N MET A 138 4.41 13.79 15.80
CA MET A 138 5.01 12.91 16.81
C MET A 138 5.96 11.85 16.27
N MET A 139 6.13 11.70 14.95
CA MET A 139 7.13 10.81 14.38
C MET A 139 8.53 11.44 14.42
N GLU A 140 9.10 11.59 15.62
CA GLU A 140 10.55 11.64 15.77
C GLU A 140 11.11 10.25 15.43
N LEU A 141 11.43 10.04 14.15
CA LEU A 141 12.16 8.85 13.74
C LEU A 141 13.60 8.97 14.23
N ASP A 142 13.95 8.19 15.25
CA ASP A 142 15.36 8.03 15.65
C ASP A 142 16.10 7.19 14.60
N ILE A 143 16.72 7.88 13.64
CA ILE A 143 17.53 7.26 12.58
C ILE A 143 18.67 6.45 13.19
N SER A 144 19.26 6.89 14.31
CA SER A 144 20.35 6.16 14.97
C SER A 144 19.86 4.86 15.60
N ALA A 145 18.68 4.84 16.22
CA ALA A 145 18.06 3.62 16.74
C ALA A 145 17.72 2.67 15.59
N LEU A 146 17.13 3.17 14.50
CA LEU A 146 16.81 2.37 13.33
C LEU A 146 18.06 1.74 12.71
N THR A 147 19.14 2.51 12.52
CA THR A 147 20.42 1.99 12.02
C THR A 147 20.96 0.89 12.95
N LYS A 148 20.92 1.11 14.26
CA LYS A 148 21.38 0.12 15.26
C LYS A 148 20.55 -1.16 15.22
N ASP A 149 19.24 -1.05 15.04
CA ASP A 149 18.35 -2.20 14.97
C ASP A 149 18.54 -2.99 13.68
N VAL A 150 18.71 -2.31 12.54
CA VAL A 150 19.06 -2.95 11.25
C VAL A 150 20.40 -3.67 11.37
N GLU A 151 21.44 -3.00 11.86
CA GLU A 151 22.75 -3.63 12.06
C GLU A 151 22.69 -4.80 13.03
N GLY A 152 21.94 -4.66 14.13
CA GLY A 152 21.77 -5.69 15.15
C GLY A 152 21.04 -6.92 14.62
N TYR A 153 20.04 -6.72 13.77
CA TYR A 153 19.34 -7.79 13.07
C TYR A 153 20.26 -8.50 12.08
N MET A 154 20.97 -7.76 11.21
CA MET A 154 21.91 -8.34 10.24
C MET A 154 23.00 -9.16 10.94
N LYS A 155 23.64 -8.61 11.98
CA LYS A 155 24.64 -9.34 12.79
C LYS A 155 24.03 -10.60 13.42
N GLY A 156 22.78 -10.53 13.89
CA GLY A 156 22.04 -11.67 14.42
C GLY A 156 21.78 -12.76 13.37
N ASP A 157 21.41 -12.36 12.16
CA ASP A 157 21.07 -13.26 11.07
C ASP A 157 22.30 -14.06 10.61
N LEU A 158 23.46 -13.40 10.47
CA LEU A 158 24.74 -14.06 10.21
C LEU A 158 25.10 -15.12 11.27
N VAL A 159 24.80 -14.85 12.55
CA VAL A 159 25.03 -15.83 13.63
C VAL A 159 24.07 -17.01 13.52
N MET A 160 22.80 -16.77 13.18
CA MET A 160 21.82 -17.84 12.97
C MET A 160 22.16 -18.72 11.76
N GLU A 161 22.65 -18.13 10.67
CA GLU A 161 23.13 -18.85 9.49
C GLU A 161 24.31 -19.77 9.84
N ARG A 162 25.34 -19.26 10.52
CA ARG A 162 26.48 -20.07 10.98
C ARG A 162 26.05 -21.19 11.93
N ALA A 163 25.14 -20.92 12.86
CA ALA A 163 24.63 -21.92 13.79
C ALA A 163 23.83 -23.01 13.06
N ARG A 164 23.05 -22.65 12.05
CA ARG A 164 22.31 -23.58 11.18
C ARG A 164 23.27 -24.51 10.43
N ASP A 165 24.34 -23.98 9.85
CA ASP A 165 25.36 -24.77 9.17
C ASP A 165 26.07 -25.77 10.09
N LEU A 166 26.39 -25.35 11.32
CA LEU A 166 27.00 -26.23 12.32
C LEU A 166 26.05 -27.37 12.73
N LEU A 167 24.76 -27.09 12.86
CA LEU A 167 23.75 -28.11 13.17
C LEU A 167 23.49 -29.03 11.98
N ALA A 168 23.47 -28.51 10.75
CA ALA A 168 23.31 -29.33 9.54
C ALA A 168 24.43 -30.39 9.37
N ARG A 169 25.63 -30.09 9.87
CA ARG A 169 26.78 -31.03 9.89
C ARG A 169 26.77 -32.00 11.07
N SER A 170 25.90 -31.79 12.06
CA SER A 170 25.82 -32.63 13.26
C SER A 170 24.94 -33.84 13.00
N ASP A 171 25.37 -35.00 13.50
CA ASP A 171 24.60 -36.24 13.35
C ASP A 171 23.63 -36.42 14.53
N PHE A 172 22.34 -36.28 14.24
CA PHE A 172 21.24 -36.47 15.19
C PHE A 172 20.53 -37.83 15.04
N HIS A 173 21.01 -38.72 14.17
CA HIS A 173 20.43 -40.05 13.97
C HIS A 173 20.92 -41.04 15.05
N PHE A 174 20.47 -40.82 16.27
CA PHE A 174 20.87 -41.64 17.42
C PHE A 174 20.23 -43.02 17.41
N LYS A 175 19.03 -43.17 16.86
CA LYS A 175 18.22 -44.41 16.89
C LYS A 175 19.00 -45.63 16.38
N ASP A 176 19.67 -45.49 15.24
CA ASP A 176 20.39 -46.59 14.59
C ASP A 176 21.70 -46.94 15.32
N LYS A 177 22.17 -46.04 16.19
CA LYS A 177 23.40 -46.22 16.98
C LYS A 177 23.15 -46.85 18.34
N ILE A 178 21.91 -46.87 18.84
CA ILE A 178 21.56 -47.38 20.17
C ILE A 178 22.12 -48.79 20.39
N LYS A 179 21.84 -49.72 19.46
CA LYS A 179 22.26 -51.14 19.58
C LYS A 179 23.78 -51.31 19.63
N ASN A 180 24.50 -50.51 18.85
CA ASN A 180 25.96 -50.65 18.70
C ASN A 180 26.74 -49.89 19.78
N ARG A 181 26.14 -48.86 20.38
CA ARG A 181 26.81 -47.96 21.33
C ARG A 181 26.40 -48.18 22.79
N MET A 182 25.29 -48.85 23.07
CA MET A 182 24.88 -49.21 24.44
C MET A 182 25.26 -50.67 24.77
N LYS A 183 26.57 -51.00 24.74
CA LYS A 183 27.05 -52.37 25.00
C LYS A 183 27.13 -52.72 26.48
N ASP A 184 27.53 -51.75 27.29
CA ASP A 184 27.59 -51.87 28.74
C ASP A 184 27.09 -50.59 29.41
N ARG A 185 27.05 -50.58 30.74
CA ARG A 185 26.56 -49.44 31.53
C ARG A 185 27.39 -48.17 31.31
N ARG A 186 28.71 -48.28 31.16
CA ARG A 186 29.61 -47.12 30.98
C ARG A 186 29.45 -46.53 29.58
N ASP A 187 29.39 -47.40 28.57
CA ASP A 187 29.17 -46.99 27.17
C ASP A 187 27.78 -46.37 26.99
N GLY A 188 26.75 -46.95 27.64
CA GLY A 188 25.39 -46.40 27.66
C GLY A 188 25.33 -45.01 28.30
N GLN A 189 26.02 -44.79 29.42
CA GLN A 189 26.11 -43.47 30.06
C GLN A 189 26.78 -42.42 29.15
N LYS A 190 27.89 -42.78 28.48
CA LYS A 190 28.54 -41.88 27.51
C LYS A 190 27.63 -41.53 26.35
N PHE A 191 26.95 -42.53 25.78
CA PHE A 191 26.05 -42.32 24.66
C PHE A 191 24.81 -41.48 25.05
N GLN A 192 24.26 -41.70 26.24
CA GLN A 192 23.20 -40.85 26.78
C GLN A 192 23.67 -39.39 26.95
N ALA A 193 24.87 -39.16 27.49
CA ALA A 193 25.43 -37.82 27.64
C ALA A 193 25.62 -37.10 26.28
N GLU A 194 25.98 -37.83 25.22
CA GLU A 194 26.04 -37.27 23.86
C GLU A 194 24.66 -36.89 23.31
N ILE A 195 23.64 -37.73 23.54
CA ILE A 195 22.24 -37.42 23.15
C ILE A 195 21.76 -36.17 23.89
N GLU A 196 21.97 -36.11 25.20
CA GLU A 196 21.60 -34.96 26.05
C GLU A 196 22.32 -33.68 25.59
N GLN A 197 23.61 -33.76 25.25
CA GLN A 197 24.36 -32.63 24.72
C GLN A 197 23.81 -32.16 23.36
N SER A 198 23.46 -33.08 22.47
CA SER A 198 22.87 -32.74 21.17
C SER A 198 21.45 -32.18 21.29
N PHE A 199 20.64 -32.71 22.19
CA PHE A 199 19.33 -32.15 22.54
C PHE A 199 19.47 -30.73 23.09
N LYS A 200 20.44 -30.50 23.99
CA LYS A 200 20.74 -29.17 24.53
C LYS A 200 21.11 -28.18 23.42
N LYS A 201 21.98 -28.57 22.47
CA LYS A 201 22.34 -27.72 21.31
C LYS A 201 21.11 -27.34 20.47
N LEU A 202 20.22 -28.29 20.18
CA LEU A 202 18.99 -28.04 19.42
C LEU A 202 18.02 -27.13 20.17
N SER A 203 17.85 -27.36 21.48
CA SER A 203 17.01 -26.53 22.34
C SER A 203 17.53 -25.10 22.44
N ASP A 204 18.83 -24.92 22.64
CA ASP A 204 19.48 -23.61 22.73
C ASP A 204 19.36 -22.86 21.38
N PHE A 205 19.51 -23.55 20.24
CA PHE A 205 19.30 -22.98 18.91
C PHE A 205 17.84 -22.60 18.64
N SER A 206 16.88 -23.44 19.04
CA SER A 206 15.45 -23.13 18.91
C SER A 206 15.08 -21.87 19.70
N ALA A 207 15.57 -21.75 20.94
CA ALA A 207 15.38 -20.54 21.75
C ALA A 207 16.01 -19.31 21.10
N ALA A 208 17.18 -19.45 20.49
CA ALA A 208 17.84 -18.38 19.75
C ALA A 208 17.03 -17.95 18.51
N LEU A 209 16.46 -18.89 17.76
CA LEU A 209 15.59 -18.61 16.60
C LEU A 209 14.32 -17.85 17.02
N VAL A 210 13.66 -18.25 18.11
CA VAL A 210 12.47 -17.54 18.63
C VAL A 210 12.84 -16.09 18.99
N LYS A 211 13.99 -15.88 19.64
CA LYS A 211 14.48 -14.54 19.96
C LYS A 211 14.81 -13.73 18.70
N HIS A 212 15.43 -14.34 17.70
CA HIS A 212 15.75 -13.70 16.43
C HIS A 212 14.48 -13.29 15.66
N LYS A 213 13.48 -14.17 15.61
CA LYS A 213 12.17 -13.88 15.02
C LYS A 213 11.51 -12.66 15.68
N LYS A 214 11.53 -12.58 17.01
CA LYS A 214 10.98 -11.43 17.74
C LYS A 214 11.71 -10.12 17.41
N ARG A 215 13.04 -10.16 17.23
CA ARG A 215 13.81 -8.99 16.77
C ARG A 215 13.40 -8.56 15.36
N GLY A 216 13.19 -9.51 14.45
CA GLY A 216 12.71 -9.24 13.10
C GLY A 216 11.33 -8.57 13.08
N GLN A 217 10.42 -8.99 13.95
CA GLN A 217 9.10 -8.35 14.10
C GLN A 217 9.21 -6.91 14.59
N SER A 218 10.04 -6.64 15.61
CA SER A 218 10.28 -5.27 16.11
C SER A 218 10.97 -4.38 15.06
N LEU A 219 11.89 -4.94 14.28
CA LEU A 219 12.54 -4.22 13.19
C LEU A 219 11.53 -3.88 12.08
N LEU A 220 10.62 -4.81 11.74
CA LEU A 220 9.59 -4.58 10.73
C LEU A 220 8.70 -3.40 11.11
N GLU A 221 8.24 -3.32 12.36
CA GLU A 221 7.47 -2.19 12.89
C GLU A 221 8.23 -0.86 12.80
N SER A 222 9.54 -0.89 13.09
CA SER A 222 10.41 0.30 13.02
C SER A 222 10.64 0.75 11.57
N VAL A 223 10.84 -0.20 10.65
CA VAL A 223 11.00 0.07 9.21
C VAL A 223 9.70 0.58 8.60
N ASP A 224 8.54 0.05 8.99
CA ASP A 224 7.24 0.56 8.53
C ASP A 224 7.00 1.99 9.00
N SER A 225 7.38 2.30 10.25
CA SER A 225 7.33 3.66 10.78
C SER A 225 8.28 4.60 10.01
N ALA A 226 9.50 4.14 9.74
CA ALA A 226 10.47 4.89 8.93
C ALA A 226 9.97 5.13 7.50
N LYS A 227 9.36 4.13 6.87
CA LYS A 227 8.75 4.23 5.54
C LYS A 227 7.65 5.30 5.53
N ARG A 228 6.79 5.36 6.56
CA ARG A 228 5.77 6.41 6.67
C ARG A 228 6.40 7.80 6.80
N PHE A 229 7.39 7.93 7.66
CA PHE A 229 8.13 9.19 7.87
C PHE A 229 8.79 9.70 6.58
N PHE A 230 9.58 8.86 5.89
CA PHE A 230 10.26 9.29 4.66
C PHE A 230 9.30 9.55 3.49
N ASN A 231 8.17 8.83 3.39
CA ASN A 231 7.15 9.13 2.38
C ASN A 231 6.48 10.50 2.63
N LEU A 232 6.25 10.85 3.90
CA LEU A 232 5.74 12.17 4.26
C LEU A 232 6.74 13.27 3.88
N GLN A 233 8.01 13.11 4.25
CA GLN A 233 9.06 14.05 3.89
C GLN A 233 9.21 14.21 2.37
N LEU A 234 9.11 13.11 1.61
CA LEU A 234 9.14 13.16 0.15
C LEU A 234 7.97 13.97 -0.41
N ARG A 235 6.75 13.76 0.09
CA ARG A 235 5.56 14.52 -0.34
C ARG A 235 5.75 16.02 -0.09
N ASP A 236 6.23 16.39 1.09
CA ASP A 236 6.46 17.80 1.44
C ASP A 236 7.55 18.41 0.55
N ALA A 237 8.62 17.66 0.25
CA ALA A 237 9.66 18.08 -0.69
C ALA A 237 9.12 18.25 -2.12
N THR A 238 8.27 17.34 -2.61
CA THR A 238 7.64 17.43 -3.94
C THR A 238 6.70 18.64 -4.05
N VAL A 239 5.96 18.99 -2.99
CA VAL A 239 5.14 20.21 -2.98
C VAL A 239 6.01 21.46 -3.10
N VAL A 240 7.15 21.49 -2.42
CA VAL A 240 8.11 22.59 -2.50
C VAL A 240 8.75 22.66 -3.90
N GLU A 241 9.16 21.54 -4.47
CA GLU A 241 9.70 21.44 -5.83
C GLU A 241 8.72 21.98 -6.87
N ASP A 242 7.47 21.51 -6.88
CA ASP A 242 6.41 21.98 -7.79
C ASP A 242 6.15 23.49 -7.65
N ALA A 243 6.20 24.03 -6.42
CA ALA A 243 6.10 25.47 -6.19
C ALA A 243 7.28 26.24 -6.83
N TYR A 244 8.51 25.76 -6.64
CA TYR A 244 9.70 26.38 -7.26
C TYR A 244 9.70 26.28 -8.78
N GLU A 245 9.25 25.16 -9.36
CA GLU A 245 9.09 25.01 -10.82
C GLU A 245 8.06 25.99 -11.38
N LYS A 246 6.91 26.15 -10.71
CA LYS A 246 5.88 27.12 -11.10
C LYS A 246 6.38 28.55 -10.98
N PHE A 247 7.12 28.88 -9.93
CA PHE A 247 7.75 30.20 -9.78
C PHE A 247 8.79 30.45 -10.89
N GLY A 248 9.64 29.47 -11.20
CA GLY A 248 10.60 29.54 -12.30
C GLY A 248 9.91 29.79 -13.65
N SER A 249 8.85 29.04 -13.94
CA SER A 249 8.04 29.20 -15.15
C SER A 249 7.39 30.59 -15.24
N SER A 250 6.89 31.12 -14.12
CA SER A 250 6.32 32.46 -14.06
C SER A 250 7.38 33.55 -14.31
N ILE A 251 8.59 33.39 -13.76
CA ILE A 251 9.71 34.31 -14.00
C ILE A 251 10.13 34.27 -15.48
N ASP A 252 10.23 33.08 -16.06
CA ASP A 252 10.56 32.91 -17.49
C ASP A 252 9.51 33.55 -18.40
N ARG A 253 8.21 33.43 -18.05
CA ARG A 253 7.13 34.09 -18.78
C ARG A 253 7.24 35.61 -18.70
N VAL A 254 7.42 36.17 -17.51
CA VAL A 254 7.60 37.62 -17.33
C VAL A 254 8.86 38.11 -18.06
N ARG A 255 9.95 37.34 -18.07
CA ARG A 255 11.15 37.66 -18.84
C ARG A 255 10.83 37.76 -20.34
N LYS A 256 10.13 36.76 -20.91
CA LYS A 256 9.75 36.77 -22.33
C LYS A 256 8.83 37.95 -22.68
N GLU A 257 7.85 38.26 -21.83
CA GLU A 257 6.96 39.41 -22.01
C GLU A 257 7.78 40.73 -21.99
N LEU A 258 8.76 40.87 -21.09
CA LEU A 258 9.66 42.03 -21.06
C LEU A 258 10.59 42.11 -22.27
N GLU A 259 11.12 40.99 -22.76
CA GLU A 259 11.95 40.92 -23.98
C GLU A 259 11.14 41.36 -25.22
N GLU A 260 9.90 40.88 -25.36
CA GLU A 260 8.98 41.29 -26.43
C GLU A 260 8.60 42.78 -26.34
N MET A 261 8.41 43.31 -25.13
CA MET A 261 8.15 44.74 -24.91
C MET A 261 9.34 45.61 -25.31
N LEU A 262 10.57 45.16 -25.02
CA LEU A 262 11.79 45.86 -25.45
C LEU A 262 11.95 45.85 -26.96
N GLU A 263 11.53 44.77 -27.64
CA GLU A 263 11.58 44.65 -29.10
C GLU A 263 10.49 45.48 -29.80
N THR A 264 9.25 45.45 -29.30
CA THR A 264 8.09 46.08 -29.95
C THR A 264 7.84 47.52 -29.52
N SER A 265 8.34 47.95 -28.35
CA SER A 265 7.98 49.21 -27.69
C SER A 265 6.48 49.39 -27.40
N ILE A 266 5.70 48.29 -27.36
CA ILE A 266 4.27 48.30 -27.05
C ILE A 266 4.08 47.73 -25.65
N TYR A 267 3.41 48.49 -24.78
CA TYR A 267 3.10 48.06 -23.41
C TYR A 267 1.76 47.33 -23.38
N PRO A 268 1.69 46.03 -23.01
CA PRO A 268 0.43 45.33 -22.81
C PRO A 268 -0.33 46.00 -21.65
N GLY A 269 -1.54 46.49 -21.91
CA GLY A 269 -2.32 47.28 -20.95
C GLY A 269 -2.32 48.79 -21.18
N ALA A 270 -1.88 49.27 -22.35
CA ALA A 270 -2.17 50.62 -22.80
C ALA A 270 -3.67 50.92 -22.58
N SER A 271 -3.95 52.02 -21.88
CA SER A 271 -5.31 52.50 -21.58
C SER A 271 -6.21 52.35 -22.80
N PRO A 272 -7.48 51.91 -22.65
CA PRO A 272 -8.38 51.74 -23.76
C PRO A 272 -8.35 52.96 -24.68
N PRO A 273 -8.44 52.78 -26.02
CA PRO A 273 -8.49 53.88 -26.96
C PRO A 273 -9.51 54.94 -26.50
N ARG A 274 -9.26 56.22 -26.80
CA ARG A 274 -10.07 57.34 -26.28
C ARG A 274 -11.58 57.20 -26.57
N ASP A 275 -11.94 56.40 -27.57
CA ASP A 275 -13.31 56.08 -27.98
C ASP A 275 -13.88 54.78 -27.39
N ALA A 276 -13.19 54.14 -26.44
CA ALA A 276 -13.73 52.98 -25.74
C ALA A 276 -14.97 53.38 -24.94
N PRO A 277 -16.10 52.65 -25.05
CA PRO A 277 -17.29 52.93 -24.26
C PRO A 277 -16.93 52.92 -22.78
N SER A 278 -17.42 53.91 -22.02
CA SER A 278 -17.27 53.86 -20.56
C SER A 278 -18.00 52.62 -20.02
N PRO A 279 -17.38 51.85 -19.10
CA PRO A 279 -18.04 50.68 -18.52
C PRO A 279 -19.41 51.06 -17.95
N THR A 280 -20.45 50.34 -18.36
CA THR A 280 -21.79 50.48 -17.79
C THR A 280 -21.89 49.66 -16.51
N ALA A 281 -22.88 49.94 -15.66
CA ALA A 281 -23.08 49.19 -14.41
C ALA A 281 -23.29 47.67 -14.62
N ASN A 282 -23.59 47.23 -15.85
CA ASN A 282 -23.69 45.82 -16.22
C ASN A 282 -22.34 45.15 -16.50
N ASP A 283 -21.26 45.94 -16.66
CA ASP A 283 -19.91 45.46 -16.92
C ASP A 283 -19.11 45.22 -15.63
N ASP A 284 -19.72 45.41 -14.46
CA ASP A 284 -19.09 45.18 -13.17
C ASP A 284 -19.01 43.66 -12.88
N PRO A 285 -17.80 43.06 -12.83
CA PRO A 285 -17.64 41.64 -12.55
C PRO A 285 -18.08 41.25 -11.12
N PHE A 286 -18.31 42.23 -10.25
CA PHE A 286 -18.75 42.06 -8.88
C PHE A 286 -20.27 42.23 -8.69
N VAL A 287 -21.06 42.34 -9.77
CA VAL A 287 -22.54 42.40 -9.69
C VAL A 287 -23.11 41.23 -8.89
N ALA A 288 -22.45 40.06 -8.93
CA ALA A 288 -22.85 38.87 -8.19
C ALA A 288 -22.26 38.77 -6.75
N GLY A 289 -21.51 39.79 -6.31
CA GLY A 289 -20.75 39.81 -5.06
C GLY A 289 -19.33 39.26 -5.21
N VAL A 290 -18.40 39.80 -4.42
CA VAL A 290 -16.97 39.48 -4.43
C VAL A 290 -16.72 37.97 -4.24
N GLU A 291 -17.50 37.31 -3.39
CA GLU A 291 -17.38 35.88 -3.10
C GLU A 291 -17.54 35.00 -4.36
N LYS A 292 -18.55 35.30 -5.20
CA LYS A 292 -18.82 34.55 -6.44
C LYS A 292 -17.75 34.78 -7.50
N ALA A 293 -17.20 35.99 -7.57
CA ALA A 293 -16.09 36.30 -8.47
C ALA A 293 -14.82 35.51 -8.09
N TYR A 294 -14.55 35.37 -6.77
CA TYR A 294 -13.47 34.52 -6.27
C TYR A 294 -13.71 33.03 -6.52
N GLU A 295 -14.94 32.53 -6.38
CA GLU A 295 -15.28 31.13 -6.69
C GLU A 295 -15.09 30.79 -8.18
N GLN A 296 -15.41 31.72 -9.09
CA GLN A 296 -15.17 31.54 -10.53
C GLN A 296 -13.68 31.51 -10.87
N MET A 297 -12.86 32.33 -10.19
CA MET A 297 -11.41 32.33 -10.38
C MET A 297 -10.70 31.10 -9.78
N ARG A 298 -11.29 30.48 -8.75
CA ARG A 298 -10.70 29.30 -8.09
C ARG A 298 -11.00 27.98 -8.79
N ARG A 299 -11.95 27.95 -9.74
CA ARG A 299 -12.16 26.77 -10.58
C ARG A 299 -11.01 26.65 -11.58
N PRO A 300 -10.36 25.47 -11.71
CA PRO A 300 -9.48 25.20 -12.82
C PRO A 300 -10.25 25.47 -14.11
N ARG A 301 -9.71 26.30 -15.00
CA ARG A 301 -10.27 26.47 -16.34
C ARG A 301 -10.19 25.13 -17.07
N GLU A 302 -11.26 24.34 -17.01
CA GLU A 302 -11.54 23.32 -18.03
C GLU A 302 -11.93 24.06 -19.31
N ASN A 303 -10.93 24.63 -20.00
CA ASN A 303 -11.07 25.03 -21.40
C ASN A 303 -11.10 23.74 -22.23
N ILE A 304 -12.27 23.10 -22.30
CA ILE A 304 -12.61 22.25 -23.44
C ILE A 304 -13.17 23.21 -24.49
N GLU A 305 -12.27 23.93 -25.16
CA GLU A 305 -12.58 24.42 -26.51
C GLU A 305 -12.62 23.18 -27.40
N VAL A 306 -13.83 22.81 -27.82
CA VAL A 306 -14.09 21.82 -28.85
C VAL A 306 -13.42 22.34 -30.13
N THR A 307 -12.17 21.93 -30.34
CA THR A 307 -11.48 22.09 -31.62
C THR A 307 -11.86 20.88 -32.45
N ASP A 308 -12.82 21.09 -33.36
CA ASP A 308 -13.06 20.19 -34.49
C ASP A 308 -11.76 20.12 -35.30
N MET A 309 -10.95 19.10 -35.05
CA MET A 309 -9.88 18.71 -35.95
C MET A 309 -10.36 17.52 -36.79
N ASP A 310 -10.70 17.81 -38.03
CA ASP A 310 -10.76 16.83 -39.11
C ASP A 310 -9.40 16.13 -39.20
N VAL A 311 -9.31 14.92 -38.68
CA VAL A 311 -8.15 14.05 -38.87
C VAL A 311 -8.38 13.27 -40.16
N GLU A 312 -7.79 13.77 -41.24
CA GLU A 312 -7.60 13.02 -42.47
C GLU A 312 -6.79 11.75 -42.18
N LYS A 313 -7.33 10.62 -42.63
CA LYS A 313 -6.69 9.30 -42.58
C LYS A 313 -5.58 9.25 -43.62
N GLU A 314 -4.36 8.95 -43.19
CA GLU A 314 -3.40 8.21 -44.02
C GLU A 314 -2.84 7.04 -43.21
N ASP A 315 -3.22 5.85 -43.66
CA ASP A 315 -2.61 4.58 -43.32
C ASP A 315 -1.18 4.54 -43.88
N GLU A 316 -0.18 4.19 -43.09
CA GLU A 316 0.95 3.41 -43.61
C GLU A 316 1.67 2.59 -42.54
N HIS A 317 1.71 1.29 -42.83
CA HIS A 317 2.35 0.21 -42.09
C HIS A 317 3.84 0.44 -41.87
N VAL A 318 4.35 0.24 -40.65
CA VAL A 318 5.63 -0.48 -40.44
C VAL A 318 5.61 -1.22 -39.09
N THR A 319 5.43 -2.54 -39.16
CA THR A 319 5.88 -3.48 -38.13
C THR A 319 7.40 -3.66 -38.25
N ALA A 320 8.16 -3.40 -37.18
CA ALA A 320 9.54 -3.85 -37.06
C ALA A 320 9.84 -4.29 -35.62
N ALA A 321 10.35 -5.52 -35.54
CA ALA A 321 10.66 -6.27 -34.35
C ALA A 321 11.80 -5.66 -33.51
N TYR A 322 11.75 -5.90 -32.21
CA TYR A 322 12.93 -5.96 -31.35
C TYR A 322 12.97 -7.34 -30.69
N GLU A 323 13.74 -8.25 -31.29
CA GLU A 323 14.38 -9.34 -30.58
C GLU A 323 15.70 -8.78 -30.01
N ILE A 324 15.92 -8.98 -28.72
CA ILE A 324 17.23 -8.86 -28.07
C ILE A 324 17.56 -10.23 -27.50
N ASN A 325 18.75 -10.71 -27.87
CA ASN A 325 19.47 -11.95 -27.52
C ASN A 325 19.08 -12.68 -26.23
#